data_AF-A0A7C6QI93-F1
#
_entry.id   AF-A0A7C6QI93-F1
#
_cell.length_a   1.000
_cell.length_b   1.000
_cell.length_c   1.000
_cell.angle_alpha   90.00
_cell.angle_beta   90.00
_cell.angle_gamma   90.00
#
_symmetry.space_group_name_H-M   'P 1'
#
loop_
_entity.id
_entity.type
_entity.pdbx_description
1 polymer ?
#
loop_
_entity_poly.entity_id
_entity_poly.type
_entity_poly.pdbx_seq_one_letter_code
_entity_poly.pdbx_strand_id
1 'polypeptide(L)'
;MTEAADVLYNKSDAFSCVKPMTTEVPLEDHWYLHADSKSPSGYIIMALGLLQPPPLTVALAEKGHYEIRIGLYSPDYRCSGIFARLVNRTEYIFLRPAAELADQPYQEVSLGVHHLDGSVLEIANPYEYRSYVTHLRLRPSPSHAQPPAASASSTSASSASASASAASTDSGSSAKLVLGLADVWHYFYFFGSYDKDCIRNLVYQHKHCGFTHLVYELGRSCMNYETKVGDPKHFDFFRPRTRFVVYQTRHHTPLQTAVAACREHGLAIWGRLCLNIHYKNTYRGSATSRFAREHPEFWEIEAGGKVSNRQLCFGYPEVRAERVAILREALEFGVEGLLLDTMRYMPMAQWGRPYVEGFLEKYGYYPQESDEKWYRFRAWGFTMLLEEIKNMLAETGRLGSRGAGTPVALRLPAVTPEELLVQGVDLDEILKLQLISHLIIGEAKESIPADLVKFYGDLVKEHDIKLLLCYFVHGEPLPGPEH
;
A
#
# COMPACT_ATOMS: atom_id res chain seq x y z
N MET A 1 -37.41 0.72 33.42
CA MET A 1 -36.46 1.00 32.30
C MET A 1 -35.61 2.22 32.67
N THR A 2 -34.83 2.12 33.74
CA THR A 2 -34.09 3.28 34.30
C THR A 2 -32.81 2.85 35.02
N GLU A 3 -32.22 1.70 34.65
CA GLU A 3 -31.01 1.14 35.29
C GLU A 3 -29.92 0.69 34.30
N ALA A 4 -29.97 1.12 33.04
CA ALA A 4 -28.98 0.76 32.02
C ALA A 4 -28.11 1.95 31.55
N ALA A 5 -28.05 3.04 32.32
CA ALA A 5 -27.35 4.27 31.93
C ALA A 5 -25.97 4.47 32.62
N ASP A 6 -25.61 3.65 33.61
CA ASP A 6 -24.48 3.93 34.50
C ASP A 6 -23.21 3.08 34.30
N VAL A 7 -23.13 2.23 33.27
CA VAL A 7 -22.04 1.24 33.21
C VAL A 7 -21.38 1.13 31.85
N LEU A 8 -20.46 2.04 31.55
CA LEU A 8 -19.39 1.83 30.55
C LEU A 8 -18.10 2.61 30.86
N TYR A 9 -18.17 3.60 31.75
CA TYR A 9 -17.04 4.35 32.28
C TYR A 9 -17.20 4.45 33.79
N ASN A 10 -16.14 4.26 34.56
CA ASN A 10 -16.19 4.52 36.00
C ASN A 10 -16.20 6.06 36.18
N LYS A 11 -17.40 6.64 36.01
CA LYS A 11 -17.86 8.06 36.02
C LYS A 11 -18.53 8.48 34.71
N SER A 12 -19.87 8.42 34.75
CA SER A 12 -20.85 9.14 33.93
C SER A 12 -20.31 10.11 32.88
N ASP A 13 -20.35 9.73 31.60
CA ASP A 13 -21.05 10.48 30.55
C ASP A 13 -21.11 9.65 29.25
N ALA A 14 -22.32 9.60 28.68
CA ALA A 14 -22.79 8.54 27.80
C ALA A 14 -22.38 8.71 26.33
N PHE A 15 -22.27 7.58 25.65
CA PHE A 15 -22.16 7.47 24.20
C PHE A 15 -23.41 8.04 23.50
N SER A 16 -23.22 8.98 22.55
CA SER A 16 -24.32 9.77 21.96
C SER A 16 -25.18 9.04 20.92
N CYS A 17 -24.76 7.87 20.42
CA CYS A 17 -25.42 7.17 19.31
C CYS A 17 -25.78 5.70 19.60
N VAL A 18 -25.85 5.31 20.87
CA VAL A 18 -26.14 3.92 21.29
C VAL A 18 -27.62 3.74 21.62
N LYS A 19 -28.23 2.68 21.09
CA LYS A 19 -29.61 2.28 21.41
C LYS A 19 -29.66 0.91 22.11
N PRO A 20 -30.64 0.65 22.97
CA PRO A 20 -30.92 -0.71 23.43
C PRO A 20 -31.29 -1.61 22.27
N MET A 21 -30.89 -2.89 22.31
CA MET A 21 -31.30 -3.86 21.31
C MET A 21 -32.81 -4.19 21.49
N THR A 22 -33.65 -3.71 20.56
CA THR A 22 -35.09 -3.96 20.56
C THR A 22 -35.54 -4.53 19.20
N THR A 23 -36.68 -5.20 19.17
CA THR A 23 -37.24 -5.84 17.95
C THR A 23 -37.82 -4.85 16.94
N GLU A 24 -37.96 -3.57 17.29
CA GLU A 24 -38.70 -2.57 16.50
C GLU A 24 -37.81 -1.59 15.73
N VAL A 25 -36.53 -1.49 16.10
CA VAL A 25 -35.57 -0.63 15.39
C VAL A 25 -34.95 -1.45 14.27
N PRO A 26 -34.92 -0.96 13.02
CA PRO A 26 -34.18 -1.61 11.95
C PRO A 26 -32.77 -1.90 12.47
N LEU A 27 -32.35 -3.16 12.43
CA LEU A 27 -31.10 -3.67 13.02
C LEU A 27 -29.83 -3.05 12.38
N GLU A 28 -29.98 -2.10 11.47
CA GLU A 28 -29.00 -1.86 10.43
C GLU A 28 -28.35 -0.46 10.53
N ASP A 29 -28.93 0.53 11.23
CA ASP A 29 -28.43 1.94 11.20
C ASP A 29 -27.75 2.47 12.48
N HIS A 30 -27.54 1.63 13.50
CA HIS A 30 -27.14 2.11 14.84
C HIS A 30 -26.11 1.22 15.55
N TRP A 31 -25.52 1.78 16.61
CA TRP A 31 -24.80 1.03 17.63
C TRP A 31 -25.79 0.52 18.68
N TYR A 32 -25.61 -0.72 19.13
CA TYR A 32 -26.49 -1.39 20.07
C TYR A 32 -25.78 -1.71 21.37
N LEU A 33 -26.45 -1.49 22.49
CA LEU A 33 -25.99 -2.00 23.78
C LEU A 33 -26.52 -3.43 23.99
N HIS A 34 -25.62 -4.38 24.18
CA HIS A 34 -25.92 -5.77 24.48
C HIS A 34 -25.38 -6.11 25.88
N ALA A 35 -26.23 -6.64 26.76
CA ALA A 35 -25.76 -7.14 28.05
C ALA A 35 -24.96 -8.44 27.83
N ASP A 36 -23.72 -8.48 28.31
CA ASP A 36 -22.88 -9.68 28.26
C ASP A 36 -22.15 -9.82 29.57
N SER A 37 -22.47 -10.87 30.32
CA SER A 37 -21.85 -11.17 31.62
C SER A 37 -20.36 -11.47 31.52
N LYS A 38 -19.84 -11.74 30.32
CA LYS A 38 -18.41 -11.97 30.06
C LYS A 38 -17.66 -10.67 29.76
N SER A 39 -18.36 -9.58 29.47
CA SER A 39 -17.72 -8.29 29.22
C SER A 39 -17.19 -7.71 30.53
N PRO A 40 -15.97 -7.13 30.57
CA PRO A 40 -15.46 -6.45 31.75
C PRO A 40 -16.36 -5.33 32.28
N SER A 41 -17.15 -4.72 31.40
CA SER A 41 -18.14 -3.69 31.76
C SER A 41 -19.55 -4.24 31.98
N GLY A 42 -19.78 -5.55 31.80
CA GLY A 42 -21.11 -6.15 31.81
C GLY A 42 -21.95 -5.86 30.54
N TYR A 43 -21.46 -5.01 29.64
CA TYR A 43 -22.13 -4.64 28.41
C TYR A 43 -21.16 -4.62 27.22
N ILE A 44 -21.69 -4.76 26.02
CA ILE A 44 -20.96 -4.69 24.76
C ILE A 44 -21.72 -3.75 23.83
N ILE A 45 -21.01 -2.76 23.30
CA ILE A 45 -21.51 -1.92 22.23
C ILE A 45 -21.22 -2.62 20.91
N MET A 46 -22.25 -2.95 20.16
CA MET A 46 -22.16 -3.70 18.90
C MET A 46 -22.66 -2.86 17.73
N ALA A 47 -21.90 -2.82 16.66
CA ALA A 47 -22.39 -2.43 15.34
C ALA A 47 -22.71 -3.69 14.53
N LEU A 48 -23.92 -3.78 13.97
CA LEU A 48 -24.35 -4.91 13.16
C LEU A 48 -23.87 -4.72 11.71
N GLY A 49 -23.23 -5.74 11.15
CA GLY A 49 -22.41 -5.63 9.93
C GLY A 49 -23.18 -5.57 8.61
N LEU A 50 -24.16 -4.68 8.45
CA LEU A 50 -24.86 -4.53 7.16
C LEU A 50 -24.89 -3.09 6.63
N LEU A 51 -24.59 -2.07 7.44
CA LEU A 51 -24.43 -0.67 7.02
C LEU A 51 -23.37 0.05 7.87
N GLN A 52 -23.01 1.29 7.49
CA GLN A 52 -22.06 2.15 8.21
C GLN A 52 -22.80 2.97 9.29
N PRO A 53 -22.88 2.51 10.55
CA PRO A 53 -23.50 3.33 11.61
C PRO A 53 -22.73 4.65 11.75
N PRO A 54 -23.41 5.73 12.19
CA PRO A 54 -22.73 6.99 12.48
C PRO A 54 -21.60 6.77 13.52
N PRO A 55 -20.51 7.56 13.47
CA PRO A 55 -19.44 7.48 14.45
C PRO A 55 -19.98 7.63 15.88
N LEU A 56 -19.48 6.75 16.74
CA LEU A 56 -19.71 6.74 18.17
C LEU A 56 -18.79 7.75 18.85
N THR A 57 -19.35 8.83 19.39
CA THR A 57 -18.55 9.86 20.06
C THR A 57 -18.52 9.66 21.57
N VAL A 58 -17.34 9.79 22.17
CA VAL A 58 -17.06 9.69 23.60
C VAL A 58 -16.32 10.95 24.05
N ALA A 59 -16.91 11.73 24.96
CA ALA A 59 -16.20 12.86 25.56
C ALA A 59 -15.17 12.33 26.56
N LEU A 60 -13.92 12.79 26.48
CA LEU A 60 -12.86 12.47 27.42
C LEU A 60 -12.59 13.70 28.29
N ALA A 61 -13.07 13.67 29.53
CA ALA A 61 -13.00 14.81 30.45
C ALA A 61 -11.60 15.04 31.04
N GLU A 62 -10.73 14.05 30.93
CA GLU A 62 -9.39 14.02 31.48
C GLU A 62 -8.48 15.06 30.82
N LYS A 63 -7.51 15.55 31.61
CA LYS A 63 -6.51 16.52 31.16
C LYS A 63 -5.11 15.98 31.38
N GLY A 64 -4.24 16.07 30.38
CA GLY A 64 -2.86 15.56 30.43
C GLY A 64 -2.61 14.43 29.43
N HIS A 65 -1.47 13.76 29.54
CA HIS A 65 -1.10 12.69 28.61
C HIS A 65 -1.63 11.33 29.08
N TYR A 66 -2.39 10.66 28.22
CA TYR A 66 -2.96 9.35 28.50
C TYR A 66 -2.72 8.39 27.34
N GLU A 67 -2.37 7.15 27.65
CA GLU A 67 -2.54 6.05 26.71
C GLU A 67 -4.03 5.70 26.64
N ILE A 68 -4.61 5.80 25.46
CA ILE A 68 -6.00 5.43 25.21
C ILE A 68 -6.04 3.98 24.72
N ARG A 69 -6.71 3.09 25.47
CA ARG A 69 -6.93 1.70 25.07
C ARG A 69 -8.42 1.44 24.87
N ILE A 70 -8.75 0.66 23.86
CA ILE A 70 -10.12 0.26 23.54
C ILE A 70 -10.23 -1.25 23.68
N GLY A 71 -11.20 -1.72 24.47
CA GLY A 71 -11.53 -3.13 24.57
C GLY A 71 -12.39 -3.57 23.39
N LEU A 72 -11.92 -4.56 22.66
CA LEU A 72 -12.65 -5.19 21.55
C LEU A 72 -13.07 -6.60 21.93
N TYR A 73 -14.30 -6.95 21.58
CA TYR A 73 -14.81 -8.32 21.69
C TYR A 73 -14.87 -8.98 20.31
N SER A 74 -14.48 -10.25 20.25
CA SER A 74 -14.39 -11.01 19.02
C SER A 74 -14.69 -12.49 19.28
N PRO A 75 -15.96 -12.84 19.51
CA PRO A 75 -16.35 -14.19 19.98
C PRO A 75 -16.05 -15.29 18.97
N ASP A 76 -16.00 -14.95 17.68
CA ASP A 76 -15.80 -15.87 16.57
C ASP A 76 -14.64 -15.45 15.66
N TYR A 77 -13.81 -14.50 16.11
CA TYR A 77 -12.65 -14.01 15.36
C TYR A 77 -13.03 -13.32 14.04
N ARG A 78 -14.31 -13.00 13.88
CA ARG A 78 -14.82 -12.27 12.72
C ARG A 78 -15.04 -10.80 13.02
N CYS A 79 -14.69 -10.33 14.23
CA CYS A 79 -14.66 -8.90 14.52
C CYS A 79 -13.65 -8.25 13.58
N SER A 80 -14.13 -7.36 12.74
CA SER A 80 -13.32 -6.67 11.73
C SER A 80 -12.43 -5.57 12.30
N GLY A 81 -12.42 -5.37 13.63
CA GLY A 81 -11.85 -4.18 14.24
C GLY A 81 -12.74 -2.95 14.08
N ILE A 82 -12.28 -1.84 14.63
CA ILE A 82 -12.93 -0.52 14.59
C ILE A 82 -11.96 0.53 14.07
N PHE A 83 -12.46 1.70 13.72
CA PHE A 83 -11.66 2.89 13.53
C PHE A 83 -11.86 3.82 14.70
N ALA A 84 -10.80 4.46 15.17
CA ALA A 84 -10.90 5.42 16.24
C ALA A 84 -10.01 6.65 15.98
N ARG A 85 -10.49 7.84 16.32
CA ARG A 85 -9.70 9.09 16.30
C ARG A 85 -10.16 10.04 17.39
N LEU A 86 -9.27 10.94 17.79
CA LEU A 86 -9.71 12.15 18.50
C LEU A 86 -10.24 13.16 17.46
N VAL A 87 -11.32 13.88 17.76
CA VAL A 87 -11.98 14.84 16.83
C VAL A 87 -11.05 15.97 16.39
N ASN A 88 -10.06 16.31 17.21
CA ASN A 88 -9.02 17.28 16.86
C ASN A 88 -7.96 16.72 15.90
N ARG A 89 -8.08 15.44 15.52
CA ARG A 89 -7.29 14.79 14.49
C ARG A 89 -8.16 14.52 13.27
N THR A 90 -7.56 14.72 12.11
CA THR A 90 -8.21 14.44 10.83
C THR A 90 -8.34 12.95 10.56
N GLU A 91 -7.47 12.12 11.14
CA GLU A 91 -7.25 10.74 10.68
C GLU A 91 -7.75 9.70 11.69
N TYR A 92 -8.42 8.67 11.16
CA TYR A 92 -8.76 7.47 11.91
C TYR A 92 -7.61 6.47 11.96
N ILE A 93 -7.41 5.90 13.14
CA ILE A 93 -6.53 4.75 13.37
C ILE A 93 -7.40 3.51 13.38
N PHE A 94 -7.06 2.54 12.52
CA PHE A 94 -7.70 1.25 12.53
C PHE A 94 -7.15 0.38 13.65
N LEU A 95 -8.04 -0.17 14.48
CA LEU A 95 -7.72 -0.98 15.64
C LEU A 95 -8.40 -2.33 15.49
N ARG A 96 -7.63 -3.42 15.57
CA ARG A 96 -8.15 -4.80 15.53
C ARG A 96 -7.54 -5.67 16.61
N PRO A 97 -8.26 -6.70 17.07
CA PRO A 97 -7.65 -7.74 17.90
C PRO A 97 -6.42 -8.35 17.21
N ALA A 98 -5.38 -8.65 17.98
CA ALA A 98 -4.21 -9.39 17.54
C ALA A 98 -4.62 -10.82 17.16
N ALA A 99 -4.14 -11.28 16.00
CA ALA A 99 -4.48 -12.60 15.48
C ALA A 99 -3.88 -13.73 16.33
N GLU A 100 -2.73 -13.50 16.98
CA GLU A 100 -2.08 -14.52 17.83
C GLU A 100 -2.84 -14.77 19.13
N LEU A 101 -3.61 -13.79 19.60
CA LEU A 101 -4.45 -13.90 20.81
C LEU A 101 -5.85 -14.42 20.49
N ALA A 102 -5.89 -15.24 19.46
CA ALA A 102 -6.99 -16.05 19.03
C ALA A 102 -7.96 -16.40 20.18
N ASP A 103 -7.49 -17.21 21.11
CA ASP A 103 -8.34 -17.86 22.12
C ASP A 103 -8.88 -16.90 23.19
N GLN A 104 -8.52 -15.61 23.11
CA GLN A 104 -9.02 -14.56 23.97
C GLN A 104 -10.10 -13.76 23.23
N PRO A 105 -11.38 -13.95 23.56
CA PRO A 105 -12.45 -13.23 22.89
C PRO A 105 -12.43 -11.73 23.23
N TYR A 106 -11.67 -11.32 24.24
CA TYR A 106 -11.49 -9.92 24.65
C TYR A 106 -10.04 -9.50 24.48
N GLN A 107 -9.81 -8.38 23.80
CA GLN A 107 -8.48 -7.82 23.63
C GLN A 107 -8.51 -6.30 23.77
N GLU A 108 -7.51 -5.73 24.47
CA GLU A 108 -7.30 -4.29 24.49
C GLU A 108 -6.32 -3.88 23.40
N VAL A 109 -6.75 -2.94 22.57
CA VAL A 109 -5.93 -2.36 21.50
C VAL A 109 -5.61 -0.91 21.86
N SER A 110 -4.35 -0.51 21.66
CA SER A 110 -3.89 0.84 21.99
C SER A 110 -4.10 1.77 20.80
N LEU A 111 -4.80 2.88 21.03
CA LEU A 111 -4.86 4.02 20.11
C LEU A 111 -3.58 4.89 20.20
N GLY A 112 -2.73 4.63 21.20
CA GLY A 112 -1.51 5.38 21.48
C GLY A 112 -1.65 6.38 22.63
N VAL A 113 -0.58 7.14 22.86
CA VAL A 113 -0.51 8.20 23.89
C VAL A 113 -0.91 9.54 23.29
N HIS A 114 -1.86 10.21 23.92
CA HIS A 114 -2.41 11.49 23.45
C HIS A 114 -2.51 12.50 24.60
N HIS A 115 -2.30 13.77 24.28
CA HIS A 115 -2.66 14.86 25.20
C HIS A 115 -4.17 15.09 25.13
N LEU A 116 -4.84 14.98 26.28
CA LEU A 116 -6.26 15.20 26.44
C LEU A 116 -6.49 16.58 27.09
N ASP A 117 -7.48 17.29 26.60
CA ASP A 117 -7.84 18.65 27.02
C ASP A 117 -9.36 18.89 26.96
N GLY A 118 -10.16 17.85 27.25
CA GLY A 118 -11.59 17.83 26.92
C GLY A 118 -11.84 17.31 25.50
N SER A 119 -10.93 16.47 24.99
CA SER A 119 -11.00 15.93 23.64
C SER A 119 -12.19 14.98 23.48
N VAL A 120 -12.67 14.82 22.25
CA VAL A 120 -13.73 13.85 21.92
C VAL A 120 -13.11 12.72 21.12
N LEU A 121 -13.36 11.47 21.52
CA LEU A 121 -12.99 10.28 20.76
C LEU A 121 -14.17 9.87 19.87
N GLU A 122 -13.93 9.71 18.59
CA GLU A 122 -14.84 9.09 17.64
C GLU A 122 -14.42 7.65 17.38
N ILE A 123 -15.37 6.71 17.45
CA ILE A 123 -15.23 5.31 17.08
C ILE A 123 -16.18 5.02 15.92
N ALA A 124 -15.64 4.66 14.76
CA ALA A 124 -16.41 4.33 13.57
C ALA A 124 -16.32 2.84 13.25
N ASN A 125 -17.40 2.31 12.67
CA ASN A 125 -17.40 1.02 12.01
C ASN A 125 -17.75 1.21 10.54
N PRO A 126 -16.79 1.54 9.66
CA PRO A 126 -17.06 1.77 8.25
C PRO A 126 -17.32 0.45 7.49
N TYR A 127 -17.29 -0.69 8.16
CA TYR A 127 -17.44 -2.00 7.55
C TYR A 127 -18.82 -2.60 7.76
N GLU A 128 -19.26 -3.37 6.77
CA GLU A 128 -20.34 -4.37 6.87
C GLU A 128 -19.90 -5.59 7.72
N TYR A 129 -19.18 -5.36 8.81
CA TYR A 129 -18.77 -6.40 9.74
C TYR A 129 -19.25 -6.07 11.13
N ARG A 130 -19.46 -7.12 11.92
CA ARG A 130 -19.82 -6.95 13.32
C ARG A 130 -18.61 -6.44 14.06
N SER A 131 -18.77 -5.32 14.73
CA SER A 131 -17.72 -4.70 15.53
C SER A 131 -18.25 -4.54 16.94
N TYR A 132 -17.42 -4.93 17.91
CA TYR A 132 -17.82 -4.96 19.31
C TYR A 132 -16.81 -4.18 20.15
N VAL A 133 -17.30 -3.17 20.86
CA VAL A 133 -16.52 -2.34 21.80
C VAL A 133 -17.05 -2.61 23.19
N THR A 134 -16.16 -3.00 24.10
CA THR A 134 -16.55 -3.43 25.46
C THR A 134 -16.33 -2.32 26.47
N HIS A 135 -15.20 -1.63 26.37
CA HIS A 135 -14.80 -0.59 27.31
C HIS A 135 -13.74 0.33 26.70
N LEU A 136 -13.60 1.52 27.29
CA LEU A 136 -12.47 2.41 27.09
C LEU A 136 -11.63 2.41 28.37
N ARG A 137 -10.30 2.40 28.24
CA ARG A 137 -9.39 2.54 29.36
C ARG A 137 -8.38 3.63 29.08
N LEU A 138 -8.36 4.64 29.94
CA LEU A 138 -7.31 5.65 29.96
C LEU A 138 -6.26 5.28 30.99
N ARG A 139 -5.01 5.15 30.57
CA ARG A 139 -3.87 4.98 31.49
C ARG A 139 -3.08 6.28 31.50
N PRO A 140 -2.90 6.95 32.65
CA PRO A 140 -1.99 8.08 32.73
C PRO A 140 -0.65 7.65 32.15
N SER A 141 -0.25 8.27 31.04
CA SER A 141 1.10 8.07 30.54
C SER A 141 1.97 8.93 31.45
N PRO A 142 3.04 8.38 32.05
CA PRO A 142 3.96 9.18 32.86
C PRO A 142 4.80 10.12 31.97
N SER A 143 4.20 10.69 30.92
CA SER A 143 4.83 11.38 29.79
C SER A 143 6.09 12.09 30.23
N HIS A 144 7.18 11.76 29.53
CA HIS A 144 8.26 12.68 29.21
C HIS A 144 8.31 13.85 30.18
N ALA A 145 9.09 13.70 31.25
CA ALA A 145 9.60 14.86 31.95
C ALA A 145 10.00 15.85 30.86
N GLN A 146 9.32 16.99 30.81
CA GLN A 146 9.73 18.07 29.92
C GLN A 146 11.23 18.18 30.11
N PRO A 147 12.08 18.13 29.07
CA PRO A 147 13.45 18.58 29.23
C PRO A 147 13.35 19.95 29.92
N PRO A 148 14.09 20.17 31.01
CA PRO A 148 13.87 21.29 31.92
C PRO A 148 13.74 22.56 31.10
N ALA A 149 12.65 23.29 31.32
CA ALA A 149 12.35 24.53 30.63
C ALA A 149 13.59 25.43 30.69
N ALA A 150 14.27 25.57 29.56
CA ALA A 150 15.28 26.61 29.41
C ALA A 150 14.56 27.93 29.64
N SER A 151 14.89 28.60 30.73
CA SER A 151 14.33 29.88 31.13
C SER A 151 14.61 30.91 30.04
N ALA A 152 13.64 31.14 29.14
CA ALA A 152 13.68 32.24 28.20
C ALA A 152 13.25 33.50 28.94
N SER A 153 14.23 34.33 29.27
CA SER A 153 14.05 35.71 29.69
C SER A 153 13.26 36.48 28.64
N SER A 154 12.20 37.15 29.08
CA SER A 154 11.43 38.09 28.30
C SER A 154 12.27 39.29 27.88
N THR A 155 12.26 39.61 26.59
CA THR A 155 12.53 40.97 26.13
C THR A 155 11.62 41.26 24.94
N SER A 156 10.73 42.21 25.15
CA SER A 156 9.83 42.79 24.15
C SER A 156 10.62 43.69 23.20
N ALA A 157 10.41 43.56 21.88
CA ALA A 157 9.83 44.61 21.03
C ALA A 157 10.17 44.47 19.53
N SER A 158 9.14 44.78 18.74
CA SER A 158 9.14 45.41 17.41
C SER A 158 9.27 44.55 16.14
N SER A 159 8.30 44.82 15.28
CA SER A 159 8.08 44.39 13.91
C SER A 159 9.05 45.03 12.91
N ALA A 160 9.59 44.24 11.99
CA ALA A 160 9.91 44.70 10.63
C ALA A 160 10.05 43.50 9.68
N SER A 161 9.52 43.70 8.47
CA SER A 161 9.51 42.80 7.32
C SER A 161 10.87 42.68 6.62
N ALA A 162 10.98 41.59 5.85
CA ALA A 162 11.78 41.42 4.63
C ALA A 162 13.15 40.72 4.74
N SER A 163 13.19 39.56 4.07
CA SER A 163 14.28 38.99 3.27
C SER A 163 15.64 38.78 3.94
N ALA A 164 15.97 37.52 4.23
CA ALA A 164 17.34 37.04 4.16
C ALA A 164 17.38 35.55 3.78
N SER A 165 18.19 35.30 2.76
CA SER A 165 18.73 34.01 2.36
C SER A 165 19.30 33.22 3.53
N ALA A 166 18.75 32.04 3.79
CA ALA A 166 19.40 31.03 4.62
C ALA A 166 20.27 30.15 3.72
N ALA A 167 21.56 30.49 3.64
CA ALA A 167 22.59 29.52 3.32
C ALA A 167 22.65 28.53 4.51
N SER A 168 21.97 27.40 4.37
CA SER A 168 22.12 26.29 5.30
C SER A 168 23.46 25.63 5.03
N THR A 169 24.35 25.68 6.02
CA THR A 169 25.50 24.79 6.14
C THR A 169 25.00 23.35 6.22
N ASP A 170 24.98 22.70 5.06
CA ASP A 170 24.61 21.32 4.83
C ASP A 170 25.70 20.40 5.42
N SER A 171 25.49 19.96 6.65
CA SER A 171 26.24 18.85 7.25
C SER A 171 25.59 17.51 6.87
N GLY A 172 25.44 17.25 5.57
CA GLY A 172 26.00 16.07 4.90
C GLY A 172 25.54 14.67 5.32
N SER A 173 24.45 14.51 6.07
CA SER A 173 23.77 13.22 6.17
C SER A 173 22.68 13.19 5.10
N SER A 174 23.02 12.76 3.87
CA SER A 174 22.00 12.51 2.84
C SER A 174 20.97 11.56 3.43
N ALA A 175 19.75 12.03 3.68
CA ALA A 175 18.70 11.20 4.25
C ALA A 175 18.58 9.91 3.42
N LYS A 176 18.70 8.76 4.08
CA LYS A 176 18.65 7.46 3.39
C LYS A 176 17.31 7.33 2.69
N LEU A 177 17.33 6.95 1.42
CA LEU A 177 16.13 6.63 0.66
C LEU A 177 15.51 5.35 1.22
N VAL A 178 14.35 5.47 1.85
CA VAL A 178 13.58 4.33 2.37
C VAL A 178 12.18 4.35 1.74
N LEU A 179 11.87 3.30 0.98
CA LEU A 179 10.62 3.12 0.26
C LEU A 179 9.68 2.22 1.09
N GLY A 180 8.45 2.67 1.34
CA GLY A 180 7.42 1.83 1.93
C GLY A 180 6.44 1.36 0.87
N LEU A 181 6.37 0.05 0.65
CA LEU A 181 5.53 -0.55 -0.39
C LEU A 181 4.12 -0.80 0.14
N ALA A 182 3.16 -0.07 -0.41
CA ALA A 182 1.75 -0.29 -0.14
C ALA A 182 1.17 -1.27 -1.17
N ASP A 183 0.94 -2.53 -0.75
CA ASP A 183 0.02 -3.43 -1.48
C ASP A 183 -1.40 -2.97 -1.13
N VAL A 184 -1.83 -1.97 -1.88
CA VAL A 184 -3.06 -1.22 -1.69
C VAL A 184 -4.26 -2.18 -1.67
N TRP A 185 -4.28 -3.17 -2.58
CA TRP A 185 -5.35 -4.17 -2.57
C TRP A 185 -5.37 -4.99 -1.28
N HIS A 186 -4.21 -5.42 -0.79
CA HIS A 186 -4.12 -6.17 0.47
C HIS A 186 -4.56 -5.29 1.65
N TYR A 187 -4.07 -4.05 1.73
CA TYR A 187 -4.48 -3.10 2.76
C TYR A 187 -6.02 -3.03 2.81
N PHE A 188 -6.69 -2.81 1.68
CA PHE A 188 -8.15 -2.72 1.67
C PHE A 188 -8.88 -4.05 1.84
N TYR A 189 -8.29 -5.17 1.44
CA TYR A 189 -8.87 -6.48 1.70
C TYR A 189 -8.99 -6.78 3.20
N PHE A 190 -8.01 -6.32 3.99
CA PHE A 190 -7.98 -6.51 5.44
C PHE A 190 -8.66 -5.36 6.21
N PHE A 191 -8.54 -4.14 5.70
CA PHE A 191 -9.05 -2.92 6.32
C PHE A 191 -10.28 -2.34 5.60
N GLY A 192 -11.03 -3.17 4.87
CA GLY A 192 -12.43 -3.05 4.41
C GLY A 192 -13.04 -1.71 3.97
N SER A 193 -12.26 -0.65 3.79
CA SER A 193 -12.67 0.74 3.55
C SER A 193 -11.63 1.37 2.63
N TYR A 194 -12.08 2.19 1.69
CA TYR A 194 -11.28 2.70 0.59
C TYR A 194 -11.52 4.23 0.45
N ASP A 195 -12.02 4.83 1.55
CA ASP A 195 -12.36 6.23 1.60
C ASP A 195 -11.10 7.10 1.71
N LYS A 196 -11.31 8.41 1.63
CA LYS A 196 -10.20 9.35 1.64
C LYS A 196 -9.40 9.28 2.94
N ASP A 197 -10.06 9.07 4.07
CA ASP A 197 -9.42 9.07 5.38
C ASP A 197 -8.54 7.83 5.57
N CYS A 198 -8.95 6.69 5.03
CA CYS A 198 -8.17 5.46 5.08
C CYS A 198 -6.90 5.53 4.23
N ILE A 199 -6.99 6.17 3.05
CA ILE A 199 -5.82 6.44 2.20
C ILE A 199 -4.89 7.44 2.87
N ARG A 200 -5.43 8.50 3.48
CA ARG A 200 -4.63 9.47 4.24
C ARG A 200 -3.92 8.81 5.42
N ASN A 201 -4.63 7.98 6.19
CA ASN A 201 -4.03 7.22 7.28
C ASN A 201 -2.93 6.27 6.76
N LEU A 202 -3.12 5.57 5.63
CA LEU A 202 -2.06 4.77 5.02
C LEU A 202 -0.78 5.60 4.78
N VAL A 203 -0.92 6.81 4.22
CA VAL A 203 0.21 7.73 4.00
C VAL A 203 0.83 8.20 5.32
N TYR A 204 0.00 8.60 6.29
CA TYR A 204 0.45 9.01 7.61
C TYR A 204 1.27 7.91 8.31
N GLN A 205 0.78 6.67 8.31
CA GLN A 205 1.49 5.54 8.91
C GLN A 205 2.86 5.32 8.26
N HIS A 206 2.95 5.46 6.94
CA HIS A 206 4.24 5.39 6.24
C HIS A 206 5.19 6.51 6.69
N LYS A 207 4.70 7.75 6.75
CA LYS A 207 5.50 8.89 7.24
C LYS A 207 5.99 8.66 8.67
N HIS A 208 5.09 8.20 9.53
CA HIS A 208 5.35 7.98 10.95
C HIS A 208 6.38 6.87 11.19
N CYS A 209 6.37 5.83 10.35
CA CYS A 209 7.37 4.76 10.36
C CYS A 209 8.73 5.17 9.76
N GLY A 210 8.92 6.45 9.40
CA GLY A 210 10.19 6.97 8.89
C GLY A 210 10.45 6.67 7.41
N PHE A 211 9.45 6.22 6.65
CA PHE A 211 9.58 6.12 5.20
C PHE A 211 9.72 7.51 4.60
N THR A 212 10.51 7.59 3.52
CA THR A 212 10.72 8.83 2.76
C THR A 212 9.82 8.89 1.53
N HIS A 213 9.42 7.72 1.04
CA HIS A 213 8.61 7.57 -0.17
C HIS A 213 7.54 6.51 0.07
N LEU A 214 6.34 6.78 -0.43
CA LEU A 214 5.29 5.79 -0.58
C LEU A 214 5.37 5.18 -1.98
N VAL A 215 5.43 3.85 -2.05
CA VAL A 215 5.31 3.12 -3.32
C VAL A 215 3.89 2.56 -3.39
N TYR A 216 3.03 3.25 -4.15
CA TYR A 216 1.60 2.97 -4.25
C TYR A 216 1.30 1.96 -5.37
N GLU A 217 0.63 0.84 -5.08
CA GLU A 217 0.24 -0.15 -6.10
C GLU A 217 -0.84 0.44 -7.05
N LEU A 218 -0.42 0.82 -8.26
CA LEU A 218 -1.29 1.25 -9.35
C LEU A 218 -2.24 0.13 -9.79
N GLY A 219 -1.73 -1.09 -9.82
CA GLY A 219 -2.49 -2.25 -10.24
C GLY A 219 -1.62 -3.35 -10.82
N ARG A 220 -2.31 -4.23 -11.53
CA ARG A 220 -1.80 -5.45 -12.16
C ARG A 220 -2.28 -5.42 -13.62
N SER A 221 -2.96 -6.47 -14.06
CA SER A 221 -3.88 -6.46 -15.19
C SER A 221 -4.97 -5.39 -15.10
N CYS A 222 -5.54 -5.17 -13.92
CA CYS A 222 -6.56 -4.15 -13.67
C CYS A 222 -6.07 -3.12 -12.66
N MET A 223 -6.53 -1.89 -12.82
CA MET A 223 -6.09 -0.74 -12.02
C MET A 223 -6.84 -0.64 -10.69
N ASN A 224 -6.11 -0.21 -9.66
CA ASN A 224 -6.59 0.15 -8.32
C ASN A 224 -6.98 1.64 -8.25
N TYR A 225 -7.35 2.27 -9.36
CA TYR A 225 -7.80 3.66 -9.41
C TYR A 225 -8.69 3.84 -10.62
N GLU A 226 -9.41 4.96 -10.67
CA GLU A 226 -10.21 5.33 -11.83
C GLU A 226 -9.29 5.70 -12.99
N THR A 227 -9.21 4.81 -13.98
CA THR A 227 -8.33 4.90 -15.14
C THR A 227 -9.14 5.16 -16.42
N LYS A 228 -8.57 5.90 -17.35
CA LYS A 228 -9.08 6.16 -18.71
C LYS A 228 -8.47 5.22 -19.76
N VAL A 229 -7.31 4.65 -19.47
CA VAL A 229 -6.51 3.86 -20.43
C VAL A 229 -6.41 2.38 -20.09
N GLY A 230 -6.54 2.02 -18.81
CA GLY A 230 -6.64 0.64 -18.37
C GLY A 230 -8.09 0.23 -18.07
N ASP A 231 -8.27 -0.98 -17.57
CA ASP A 231 -9.54 -1.38 -16.97
C ASP A 231 -9.49 -1.19 -15.46
N PRO A 232 -10.49 -0.54 -14.85
CA PRO A 232 -10.68 -0.65 -13.42
C PRO A 232 -10.91 -2.12 -13.06
N LYS A 233 -10.55 -2.53 -11.84
CA LYS A 233 -10.85 -3.89 -11.37
C LYS A 233 -12.34 -4.21 -11.53
N HIS A 234 -12.64 -5.19 -12.36
CA HIS A 234 -13.97 -5.73 -12.56
C HIS A 234 -14.11 -7.02 -11.76
N PHE A 235 -14.30 -6.90 -10.44
CA PHE A 235 -14.69 -8.06 -9.67
C PHE A 235 -16.12 -8.47 -9.97
N ASP A 236 -16.25 -9.72 -10.40
CA ASP A 236 -17.52 -10.40 -10.45
C ASP A 236 -18.12 -10.38 -9.03
N PHE A 237 -19.39 -9.99 -8.94
CA PHE A 237 -20.05 -9.49 -7.72
C PHE A 237 -20.27 -10.57 -6.64
N PHE A 238 -19.47 -11.61 -6.55
CA PHE A 238 -19.77 -12.77 -5.72
C PHE A 238 -19.25 -12.68 -4.28
N ARG A 239 -18.30 -11.79 -3.97
CA ARG A 239 -17.84 -11.57 -2.58
C ARG A 239 -18.18 -10.14 -2.15
N PRO A 240 -18.89 -9.93 -1.02
CA PRO A 240 -19.21 -8.58 -0.52
C PRO A 240 -17.99 -7.66 -0.43
N ARG A 241 -16.84 -8.16 0.08
CA ARG A 241 -15.58 -7.40 0.15
C ARG A 241 -15.08 -6.91 -1.19
N THR A 242 -15.19 -7.71 -2.26
CA THR A 242 -14.71 -7.29 -3.58
C THR A 242 -15.67 -6.30 -4.24
N ARG A 243 -16.99 -6.40 -3.97
CA ARG A 243 -17.96 -5.38 -4.42
C ARG A 243 -17.61 -4.01 -3.88
N PHE A 244 -17.29 -3.95 -2.59
CA PHE A 244 -16.98 -2.71 -1.91
C PHE A 244 -15.72 -2.04 -2.50
N VAL A 245 -14.64 -2.78 -2.74
CA VAL A 245 -13.42 -2.23 -3.37
C VAL A 245 -13.71 -1.69 -4.78
N VAL A 246 -14.54 -2.38 -5.57
CA VAL A 246 -14.93 -1.90 -6.91
C VAL A 246 -15.84 -0.68 -6.83
N TYR A 247 -16.78 -0.65 -5.89
CA TYR A 247 -17.64 0.51 -5.67
C TYR A 247 -16.79 1.74 -5.32
N GLN A 248 -15.89 1.60 -4.37
CA GLN A 248 -15.09 2.72 -3.90
C GLN A 248 -14.10 3.25 -4.96
N THR A 249 -13.48 2.37 -5.75
CA THR A 249 -12.63 2.79 -6.88
C THR A 249 -13.39 3.54 -7.99
N ARG A 250 -14.73 3.44 -8.03
CA ARG A 250 -15.60 4.18 -8.98
C ARG A 250 -16.14 5.50 -8.43
N HIS A 251 -16.15 5.66 -7.11
CA HIS A 251 -16.74 6.84 -6.45
C HIS A 251 -15.70 7.73 -5.78
N HIS A 252 -14.46 7.26 -5.68
CA HIS A 252 -13.33 8.01 -5.12
C HIS A 252 -12.12 7.93 -6.05
N THR A 253 -11.35 9.01 -6.10
CA THR A 253 -10.09 9.10 -6.85
C THR A 253 -8.91 8.74 -5.94
N PRO A 254 -8.51 7.46 -5.87
CA PRO A 254 -7.76 6.94 -4.72
C PRO A 254 -6.30 7.31 -4.83
N LEU A 255 -5.76 7.17 -6.04
CA LEU A 255 -4.42 7.63 -6.39
C LEU A 255 -4.29 9.15 -6.21
N GLN A 256 -5.28 9.95 -6.61
CA GLN A 256 -5.26 11.41 -6.35
C GLN A 256 -5.24 11.73 -4.86
N THR A 257 -6.02 10.99 -4.08
CA THR A 257 -6.06 11.15 -2.63
C THR A 257 -4.71 10.80 -2.00
N ALA A 258 -4.08 9.70 -2.44
CA ALA A 258 -2.75 9.31 -1.98
C ALA A 258 -1.69 10.36 -2.36
N VAL A 259 -1.71 10.88 -3.60
CA VAL A 259 -0.81 11.96 -4.05
C VAL A 259 -1.00 13.22 -3.20
N ALA A 260 -2.24 13.65 -2.96
CA ALA A 260 -2.53 14.82 -2.14
C ALA A 260 -2.05 14.64 -0.70
N ALA A 261 -2.31 13.47 -0.10
CA ALA A 261 -1.86 13.14 1.25
C ALA A 261 -0.33 13.09 1.34
N CYS A 262 0.35 12.48 0.37
CA CYS A 262 1.82 12.45 0.33
C CYS A 262 2.41 13.86 0.33
N ARG A 263 1.86 14.76 -0.49
CA ARG A 263 2.27 16.17 -0.52
C ARG A 263 2.07 16.86 0.83
N GLU A 264 0.93 16.64 1.48
CA GLU A 264 0.62 17.22 2.79
C GLU A 264 1.60 16.75 3.87
N HIS A 265 1.98 15.47 3.87
CA HIS A 265 2.89 14.89 4.87
C HIS A 265 4.37 14.96 4.49
N GLY A 266 4.73 15.59 3.36
CA GLY A 266 6.10 15.67 2.87
C GLY A 266 6.70 14.29 2.62
N LEU A 267 5.95 13.43 1.93
CA LEU A 267 6.38 12.15 1.35
C LEU A 267 6.37 12.29 -0.17
N ALA A 268 7.39 11.72 -0.81
CA ALA A 268 7.32 11.50 -2.26
C ALA A 268 6.48 10.24 -2.55
N ILE A 269 5.86 10.18 -3.73
CA ILE A 269 5.02 9.04 -4.13
C ILE A 269 5.45 8.44 -5.47
N TRP A 270 5.66 7.13 -5.49
CA TRP A 270 5.97 6.36 -6.69
C TRP A 270 4.81 5.43 -7.05
N GLY A 271 4.49 5.35 -8.34
CA GLY A 271 3.50 4.41 -8.87
C GLY A 271 4.12 3.05 -9.17
N ARG A 272 3.66 1.99 -8.52
CA ARG A 272 4.08 0.61 -8.77
C ARG A 272 3.11 -0.12 -9.68
N LEU A 273 3.60 -0.61 -10.82
CA LEU A 273 2.85 -1.49 -11.72
C LEU A 273 3.43 -2.91 -11.66
N CYS A 274 2.58 -3.90 -11.36
CA CYS A 274 2.96 -5.29 -11.55
C CYS A 274 2.83 -5.63 -13.04
N LEU A 275 3.96 -5.73 -13.73
CA LEU A 275 4.03 -5.47 -15.17
C LEU A 275 3.20 -6.41 -16.06
N ASN A 276 3.08 -7.69 -15.69
CA ASN A 276 2.57 -8.69 -16.63
C ASN A 276 1.70 -9.78 -15.99
N ILE A 277 0.96 -9.46 -14.93
CA ILE A 277 0.14 -10.44 -14.20
C ILE A 277 -1.35 -10.29 -14.48
N HIS A 278 -1.90 -11.34 -15.06
CA HIS A 278 -3.32 -11.58 -15.31
C HIS A 278 -3.78 -12.84 -14.58
N TYR A 279 -5.06 -12.89 -14.26
CA TYR A 279 -5.67 -13.98 -13.49
C TYR A 279 -6.76 -14.65 -14.32
N LYS A 280 -6.42 -15.16 -15.51
CA LYS A 280 -7.40 -15.64 -16.51
C LYS A 280 -8.37 -16.68 -15.96
N ASN A 281 -7.85 -17.67 -15.25
CA ASN A 281 -8.64 -18.79 -14.73
C ASN A 281 -8.94 -18.69 -13.23
N THR A 282 -8.26 -17.79 -12.52
CA THR A 282 -8.46 -17.54 -11.09
C THR A 282 -9.45 -16.40 -10.90
N TYR A 283 -10.20 -16.41 -9.80
CA TYR A 283 -11.22 -15.39 -9.53
C TYR A 283 -12.21 -15.19 -10.70
N ARG A 284 -12.51 -16.24 -11.47
CA ARG A 284 -13.37 -16.20 -12.67
C ARG A 284 -12.93 -15.16 -13.72
N GLY A 285 -11.64 -14.87 -13.80
CA GLY A 285 -11.10 -13.90 -14.77
C GLY A 285 -11.27 -12.44 -14.36
N SER A 286 -11.82 -12.14 -13.17
CA SER A 286 -12.10 -10.76 -12.72
C SER A 286 -10.89 -9.85 -12.58
N ALA A 287 -9.70 -10.43 -12.44
CA ALA A 287 -8.44 -9.70 -12.44
C ALA A 287 -7.66 -9.97 -13.74
N THR A 288 -8.36 -9.88 -14.87
CA THR A 288 -7.82 -9.90 -16.24
C THR A 288 -8.38 -8.68 -16.96
N SER A 289 -7.53 -7.87 -17.59
CA SER A 289 -8.02 -6.69 -18.32
C SER A 289 -8.93 -7.11 -19.46
N ARG A 290 -9.80 -6.20 -19.88
CA ARG A 290 -10.54 -6.29 -21.13
C ARG A 290 -9.57 -6.42 -22.30
N PHE A 291 -8.52 -5.61 -22.36
CA PHE A 291 -7.46 -5.72 -23.37
C PHE A 291 -6.96 -7.17 -23.50
N ALA A 292 -6.56 -7.79 -22.39
CA ALA A 292 -6.09 -9.18 -22.41
C ALA A 292 -7.18 -10.21 -22.81
N ARG A 293 -8.46 -9.93 -22.49
CA ARG A 293 -9.58 -10.82 -22.86
C ARG A 293 -9.95 -10.70 -24.34
N GLU A 294 -9.88 -9.51 -24.89
CA GLU A 294 -10.25 -9.20 -26.28
C GLU A 294 -9.13 -9.55 -27.26
N HIS A 295 -7.88 -9.69 -26.77
CA HIS A 295 -6.71 -10.04 -27.57
C HIS A 295 -6.09 -11.39 -27.15
N PRO A 296 -6.77 -12.53 -27.39
CA PRO A 296 -6.22 -13.86 -27.09
C PRO A 296 -4.90 -14.17 -27.82
N GLU A 297 -4.62 -13.52 -28.94
CA GLU A 297 -3.39 -13.62 -29.73
C GLU A 297 -2.16 -13.03 -29.04
N PHE A 298 -2.36 -12.14 -28.07
CA PHE A 298 -1.27 -11.48 -27.33
C PHE A 298 -0.79 -12.27 -26.12
N TRP A 299 -1.42 -13.39 -25.77
CA TRP A 299 -0.98 -14.18 -24.63
C TRP A 299 0.37 -14.83 -24.89
N GLU A 300 1.18 -14.88 -23.83
CA GLU A 300 2.48 -15.55 -23.85
C GLU A 300 2.30 -17.06 -24.08
N ILE A 301 3.32 -17.71 -24.66
CA ILE A 301 3.35 -19.17 -24.83
C ILE A 301 4.37 -19.75 -23.85
N GLU A 302 3.93 -20.68 -23.01
CA GLU A 302 4.76 -21.41 -22.06
C GLU A 302 5.63 -22.46 -22.78
N ALA A 303 6.69 -22.93 -22.12
CA ALA A 303 7.45 -24.09 -22.59
C ALA A 303 6.50 -25.28 -22.83
N GLY A 304 6.62 -25.93 -23.99
CA GLY A 304 5.70 -26.98 -24.43
C GLY A 304 4.48 -26.49 -25.22
N GLY A 305 4.40 -25.19 -25.55
CA GLY A 305 3.43 -24.66 -26.51
C GLY A 305 2.06 -24.32 -25.92
N LYS A 306 1.92 -24.38 -24.59
CA LYS A 306 0.67 -24.05 -23.91
C LYS A 306 0.52 -22.53 -23.81
N VAL A 307 -0.66 -22.01 -24.15
CA VAL A 307 -0.98 -20.59 -23.95
C VAL A 307 -1.01 -20.27 -22.45
N SER A 308 -0.25 -19.25 -22.06
CA SER A 308 -0.20 -18.76 -20.69
C SER A 308 -1.59 -18.35 -20.21
N ASN A 309 -1.85 -18.54 -18.92
CA ASN A 309 -3.04 -18.01 -18.26
C ASN A 309 -2.74 -16.80 -17.37
N ARG A 310 -1.52 -16.27 -17.45
CA ARG A 310 -1.03 -15.20 -16.56
C ARG A 310 -0.40 -14.02 -17.28
N GLN A 311 0.20 -14.19 -18.45
CA GLN A 311 1.08 -13.19 -19.03
C GLN A 311 0.73 -12.90 -20.49
N LEU A 312 0.90 -11.65 -20.89
CA LEU A 312 0.91 -11.24 -22.29
C LEU A 312 2.35 -11.18 -22.81
N CYS A 313 2.54 -11.36 -24.11
CA CYS A 313 3.84 -11.32 -24.75
C CYS A 313 4.23 -9.86 -25.06
N PHE A 314 5.32 -9.37 -24.46
CA PHE A 314 5.86 -8.03 -24.77
C PHE A 314 6.47 -7.91 -26.16
N GLY A 315 6.56 -9.00 -26.94
CA GLY A 315 6.95 -8.95 -28.35
C GLY A 315 5.95 -8.18 -29.21
N TYR A 316 4.69 -8.10 -28.79
CA TYR A 316 3.67 -7.29 -29.44
C TYR A 316 3.75 -5.82 -29.02
N PRO A 317 3.88 -4.86 -29.95
CA PRO A 317 3.94 -3.44 -29.62
C PRO A 317 2.68 -2.93 -28.90
N GLU A 318 1.51 -3.51 -29.19
CA GLU A 318 0.24 -3.15 -28.56
C GLU A 318 0.24 -3.44 -27.05
N VAL A 319 0.83 -4.57 -26.64
CA VAL A 319 0.96 -4.94 -25.23
C VAL A 319 1.86 -3.95 -24.50
N ARG A 320 2.94 -3.50 -25.13
CA ARG A 320 3.86 -2.52 -24.53
C ARG A 320 3.21 -1.14 -24.45
N ALA A 321 2.54 -0.71 -25.52
CA ALA A 321 1.80 0.53 -25.57
C ALA A 321 0.74 0.63 -24.46
N GLU A 322 0.01 -0.47 -24.17
CA GLU A 322 -0.94 -0.53 -23.05
C GLU A 322 -0.25 -0.20 -21.71
N ARG A 323 0.92 -0.80 -21.44
CA ARG A 323 1.67 -0.56 -20.19
C ARG A 323 2.24 0.85 -20.12
N VAL A 324 2.78 1.38 -21.23
CA VAL A 324 3.27 2.76 -21.31
C VAL A 324 2.15 3.75 -21.06
N ALA A 325 0.95 3.53 -21.62
CA ALA A 325 -0.21 4.39 -21.41
C ALA A 325 -0.63 4.44 -19.93
N ILE A 326 -0.68 3.30 -19.24
CA ILE A 326 -0.99 3.23 -17.80
C ILE A 326 0.05 4.03 -16.98
N LEU A 327 1.34 3.85 -17.27
CA LEU A 327 2.40 4.55 -16.55
C LEU A 327 2.38 6.06 -16.81
N ARG A 328 2.10 6.48 -18.05
CA ARG A 328 1.91 7.89 -18.43
C ARG A 328 0.75 8.50 -17.64
N GLU A 329 -0.39 7.81 -17.59
CA GLU A 329 -1.54 8.27 -16.82
C GLU A 329 -1.19 8.43 -15.34
N ALA A 330 -0.49 7.48 -14.72
CA ALA A 330 -0.06 7.61 -13.32
C ALA A 330 0.79 8.87 -13.07
N LEU A 331 1.65 9.26 -14.02
CA LEU A 331 2.43 10.51 -13.93
C LEU A 331 1.54 11.76 -14.03
N GLU A 332 0.47 11.72 -14.83
CA GLU A 332 -0.54 12.79 -14.91
C GLU A 332 -1.33 12.94 -13.60
N PHE A 333 -1.54 11.83 -12.88
CA PHE A 333 -2.11 11.84 -11.52
C PHE A 333 -1.17 12.49 -10.48
N GLY A 334 0.11 12.70 -10.83
CA GLY A 334 1.08 13.39 -10.00
C GLY A 334 2.05 12.47 -9.27
N VAL A 335 2.17 11.19 -9.66
CA VAL A 335 3.28 10.37 -9.13
C VAL A 335 4.62 10.91 -9.64
N GLU A 336 5.64 10.77 -8.81
CA GLU A 336 6.95 11.40 -9.02
C GLU A 336 8.00 10.40 -9.51
N GLY A 337 7.76 9.10 -9.31
CA GLY A 337 8.58 7.99 -9.79
C GLY A 337 7.75 6.77 -10.16
N LEU A 338 8.36 5.84 -10.89
CA LEU A 338 7.75 4.60 -11.36
C LEU A 338 8.52 3.40 -10.82
N LEU A 339 7.80 2.41 -10.30
CA LEU A 339 8.34 1.10 -9.95
C LEU A 339 7.75 0.03 -10.87
N LEU A 340 8.61 -0.57 -11.68
CA LEU A 340 8.31 -1.66 -12.59
C LEU A 340 8.57 -2.98 -11.86
N ASP A 341 7.50 -3.65 -11.44
CA ASP A 341 7.60 -4.87 -10.63
C ASP A 341 7.45 -6.13 -11.50
N THR A 342 8.57 -6.81 -11.73
CA THR A 342 8.62 -8.10 -12.46
C THR A 342 8.48 -9.30 -11.52
N MET A 343 8.63 -9.12 -10.20
CA MET A 343 8.60 -10.21 -9.21
C MET A 343 7.20 -10.81 -9.02
N ARG A 344 6.16 -10.24 -9.61
CA ARG A 344 4.78 -10.76 -9.59
C ARG A 344 4.49 -11.66 -10.80
N TYR A 345 5.33 -12.68 -11.00
CA TYR A 345 5.40 -13.67 -12.10
C TYR A 345 6.49 -13.38 -13.12
N MET A 346 7.64 -14.01 -12.91
CA MET A 346 8.68 -14.27 -13.91
C MET A 346 8.42 -15.62 -14.58
N PRO A 347 8.90 -15.86 -15.81
CA PRO A 347 9.74 -15.00 -16.66
C PRO A 347 8.99 -13.85 -17.35
N MET A 348 9.67 -12.80 -17.80
CA MET A 348 9.09 -11.67 -18.56
C MET A 348 8.92 -11.94 -20.06
N ALA A 349 9.63 -12.92 -20.60
CA ALA A 349 9.52 -13.34 -21.99
C ALA A 349 9.68 -14.86 -22.10
N GLN A 350 8.81 -15.52 -22.85
CA GLN A 350 8.86 -16.97 -23.09
C GLN A 350 8.90 -17.30 -24.58
N TRP A 351 7.95 -18.11 -25.06
CA TRP A 351 7.89 -18.66 -26.41
C TRP A 351 6.86 -17.95 -27.29
N GLY A 352 6.46 -16.74 -26.92
CA GLY A 352 5.48 -15.95 -27.65
C GLY A 352 5.83 -15.86 -29.13
N ARG A 353 4.80 -15.91 -29.96
CA ARG A 353 4.92 -16.01 -31.41
C ARG A 353 5.89 -14.98 -32.03
N PRO A 354 5.88 -13.68 -31.65
CA PRO A 354 6.85 -12.71 -32.17
C PRO A 354 8.31 -13.09 -31.91
N TYR A 355 8.60 -13.72 -30.77
CA TYR A 355 9.96 -14.13 -30.43
C TYR A 355 10.40 -15.33 -31.27
N VAL A 356 9.55 -16.36 -31.38
CA VAL A 356 9.91 -17.57 -32.12
C VAL A 356 10.04 -17.29 -33.62
N GLU A 357 9.07 -16.57 -34.20
CA GLU A 357 9.11 -16.21 -35.62
C GLU A 357 10.30 -15.29 -35.93
N GLY A 358 10.51 -14.25 -35.11
CA GLY A 358 11.64 -13.33 -35.30
C GLY A 358 13.00 -14.01 -35.11
N PHE A 359 13.11 -14.98 -34.19
CA PHE A 359 14.35 -15.74 -34.01
C PHE A 359 14.64 -16.64 -35.22
N LEU A 360 13.62 -17.35 -35.70
CA LEU A 360 13.73 -18.21 -36.87
C LEU A 360 14.10 -17.41 -38.12
N GLU A 361 13.49 -16.24 -38.31
CA GLU A 361 13.83 -15.33 -39.42
C GLU A 361 15.28 -14.85 -39.32
N LYS A 362 15.73 -14.43 -38.13
CA LYS A 362 17.07 -13.87 -37.93
C LYS A 362 18.19 -14.91 -38.02
N TYR A 363 17.98 -16.11 -37.49
CA TYR A 363 19.04 -17.12 -37.32
C TYR A 363 18.87 -18.36 -38.19
N GLY A 364 17.71 -18.56 -38.82
CA GLY A 364 17.45 -19.66 -39.75
C GLY A 364 17.20 -21.02 -39.09
N TYR A 365 17.06 -21.09 -37.76
CA TYR A 365 16.73 -22.32 -37.04
C TYR A 365 15.79 -22.06 -35.86
N TYR A 366 15.13 -23.12 -35.39
CA TYR A 366 14.19 -23.04 -34.27
C TYR A 366 14.93 -22.90 -32.93
N PRO A 367 14.51 -22.00 -32.02
CA PRO A 367 15.24 -21.73 -30.78
C PRO A 367 15.29 -22.95 -29.84
N GLN A 368 16.38 -23.05 -29.07
CA GLN A 368 16.60 -24.10 -28.06
C GLN A 368 16.83 -23.47 -26.68
N GLU A 369 16.41 -24.14 -25.59
CA GLU A 369 16.59 -23.64 -24.22
C GLU A 369 18.06 -23.59 -23.77
N SER A 370 18.99 -24.26 -24.45
CA SER A 370 20.42 -24.12 -24.16
C SER A 370 21.08 -22.99 -24.95
N ASP A 371 20.36 -22.31 -25.84
CA ASP A 371 20.93 -21.29 -26.72
C ASP A 371 20.86 -19.89 -26.06
N GLU A 372 22.02 -19.34 -25.69
CA GLU A 372 22.10 -17.97 -25.16
C GLU A 372 21.56 -16.93 -26.16
N LYS A 373 21.73 -17.15 -27.47
CA LYS A 373 21.19 -16.23 -28.49
C LYS A 373 19.68 -16.16 -28.40
N TRP A 374 19.02 -17.27 -28.07
CA TRP A 374 17.58 -17.29 -27.87
C TRP A 374 17.19 -16.43 -26.68
N TYR A 375 17.89 -16.54 -25.55
CA TYR A 375 17.59 -15.76 -24.36
C TYR A 375 17.76 -14.26 -24.57
N ARG A 376 18.87 -13.83 -25.20
CA ARG A 376 19.06 -12.42 -25.57
C ARG A 376 18.00 -11.94 -26.56
N PHE A 377 17.64 -12.77 -27.54
CA PHE A 377 16.64 -12.40 -28.53
C PHE A 377 15.25 -12.21 -27.90
N ARG A 378 14.77 -13.14 -27.06
CA ARG A 378 13.43 -13.02 -26.47
C ARG A 378 13.34 -11.92 -25.40
N ALA A 379 14.44 -11.57 -24.73
CA ALA A 379 14.48 -10.45 -23.79
C ALA A 379 14.22 -9.10 -24.47
N TRP A 380 14.42 -9.00 -25.79
CA TRP A 380 14.23 -7.78 -26.58
C TRP A 380 12.87 -7.11 -26.35
N GLY A 381 11.77 -7.87 -26.31
CA GLY A 381 10.44 -7.28 -26.11
C GLY A 381 10.32 -6.53 -24.78
N PHE A 382 10.92 -7.06 -23.72
CA PHE A 382 10.96 -6.38 -22.43
C PHE A 382 11.90 -5.16 -22.43
N THR A 383 13.06 -5.26 -23.09
CA THR A 383 13.97 -4.11 -23.27
C THR A 383 13.30 -2.98 -24.04
N MET A 384 12.58 -3.28 -25.12
CA MET A 384 11.81 -2.29 -25.90
C MET A 384 10.75 -1.59 -25.06
N LEU A 385 10.09 -2.28 -24.13
CA LEU A 385 9.14 -1.65 -23.22
C LEU A 385 9.83 -0.57 -22.38
N LEU A 386 11.04 -0.84 -21.88
CA LEU A 386 11.80 0.11 -21.07
C LEU A 386 12.30 1.29 -21.91
N GLU A 387 12.69 1.06 -23.16
CA GLU A 387 12.99 2.12 -24.13
C GLU A 387 11.76 3.02 -24.40
N GLU A 388 10.59 2.43 -24.63
CA GLU A 388 9.35 3.16 -24.86
C GLU A 388 8.92 3.96 -23.62
N ILE A 389 9.16 3.44 -22.40
CA ILE A 389 8.98 4.20 -21.15
C ILE A 389 9.95 5.39 -21.08
N LYS A 390 11.22 5.19 -21.41
CA LYS A 390 12.22 6.27 -21.45
C LYS A 390 11.85 7.36 -22.46
N ASN A 391 11.36 6.96 -23.64
CA ASN A 391 10.87 7.88 -24.67
C ASN A 391 9.63 8.65 -24.18
N MET A 392 8.67 7.97 -23.53
CA MET A 392 7.52 8.62 -22.90
C MET A 392 7.94 9.69 -21.87
N LEU A 393 8.97 9.41 -21.06
CA LEU A 393 9.50 10.40 -20.12
C LEU A 393 10.15 11.58 -20.84
N ALA A 394 10.85 11.34 -21.95
CA ALA A 394 11.44 12.41 -22.75
C ALA A 394 10.37 13.33 -23.34
N GLU A 395 9.33 12.74 -23.95
CA GLU A 395 8.18 13.46 -24.52
C GLU A 395 7.45 14.33 -23.50
N THR A 396 7.35 13.85 -22.25
CA THR A 396 6.67 14.56 -21.16
C THR A 396 7.57 15.56 -20.42
N GLY A 397 8.82 15.75 -20.86
CA GLY A 397 9.79 16.62 -20.19
C GLY A 397 10.22 16.13 -18.81
N ARG A 398 9.96 14.85 -18.52
CA ARG A 398 10.25 14.17 -17.24
C ARG A 398 11.54 13.35 -17.28
N LEU A 399 12.13 13.20 -18.46
CA LEU A 399 13.49 12.70 -18.59
C LEU A 399 14.46 13.83 -18.25
N GLY A 400 15.09 13.73 -17.08
CA GLY A 400 16.12 14.66 -16.65
C GLY A 400 17.52 14.09 -16.85
N SER A 401 18.53 14.96 -16.90
CA SER A 401 19.92 14.56 -16.74
C SER A 401 20.15 14.07 -15.32
N ARG A 402 20.82 12.91 -15.15
CA ARG A 402 21.39 12.38 -13.89
C ARG A 402 20.65 12.82 -12.61
N GLY A 403 19.57 12.12 -12.29
CA GLY A 403 18.83 12.30 -11.03
C GLY A 403 17.84 13.47 -10.98
N ALA A 404 17.80 14.34 -12.01
CA ALA A 404 16.83 15.44 -12.09
C ALA A 404 15.50 15.07 -12.78
N GLY A 405 15.35 13.83 -13.26
CA GLY A 405 14.15 13.32 -13.91
C GLY A 405 13.31 12.40 -13.02
N THR A 406 12.13 12.02 -13.51
CA THR A 406 11.28 11.00 -12.89
C THR A 406 12.05 9.68 -12.73
N PRO A 407 12.25 9.18 -11.51
CA PRO A 407 12.91 7.90 -11.28
C PRO A 407 12.14 6.74 -11.92
N VAL A 408 12.86 5.82 -12.56
CA VAL A 408 12.34 4.53 -13.02
C VAL A 408 13.13 3.45 -12.31
N ALA A 409 12.43 2.71 -11.46
CA ALA A 409 12.97 1.60 -10.70
C ALA A 409 12.52 0.28 -11.30
N LEU A 410 13.46 -0.64 -11.50
CA LEU A 410 13.15 -2.03 -11.87
C LEU A 410 13.37 -2.92 -10.67
N ARG A 411 12.35 -3.69 -10.29
CA ARG A 411 12.45 -4.65 -9.19
C ARG A 411 12.65 -6.05 -9.72
N LEU A 412 13.74 -6.70 -9.32
CA LEU A 412 14.16 -8.03 -9.76
C LEU A 412 14.33 -8.99 -8.57
N PRO A 413 14.18 -10.31 -8.80
CA PRO A 413 14.65 -11.30 -7.83
C PRO A 413 16.16 -11.16 -7.61
N ALA A 414 16.62 -11.48 -6.41
CA ALA A 414 18.05 -11.50 -6.10
C ALA A 414 18.68 -12.79 -6.65
N VAL A 415 19.02 -12.79 -7.94
CA VAL A 415 19.65 -13.89 -8.69
C VAL A 415 20.75 -13.32 -9.60
N THR A 416 21.54 -14.16 -10.28
CA THR A 416 22.61 -13.66 -11.16
C THR A 416 22.04 -13.06 -12.47
N PRO A 417 22.79 -12.19 -13.19
CA PRO A 417 22.36 -11.67 -14.50
C PRO A 417 22.07 -12.77 -15.53
N GLU A 418 22.79 -13.89 -15.51
CA GLU A 418 22.55 -15.03 -16.39
C GLU A 418 21.19 -15.68 -16.08
N GLU A 419 20.85 -15.82 -14.80
CA GLU A 419 19.54 -16.31 -14.38
C GLU A 419 18.43 -15.32 -14.76
N LEU A 420 18.66 -14.01 -14.64
CA LEU A 420 17.73 -12.98 -15.14
C LEU A 420 17.53 -13.05 -16.66
N LEU A 421 18.59 -13.33 -17.40
CA LEU A 421 18.54 -13.48 -18.86
C LEU A 421 17.68 -14.70 -19.25
N VAL A 422 17.80 -15.81 -18.53
CA VAL A 422 16.89 -16.97 -18.64
C VAL A 422 15.45 -16.59 -18.30
N GLN A 423 15.23 -15.58 -17.46
CA GLN A 423 13.89 -15.05 -17.17
C GLN A 423 13.42 -13.98 -18.17
N GLY A 424 14.14 -13.75 -19.27
CA GLY A 424 13.77 -12.77 -20.29
C GLY A 424 14.08 -11.32 -19.90
N VAL A 425 15.07 -11.11 -19.03
CA VAL A 425 15.55 -9.77 -18.62
C VAL A 425 17.05 -9.68 -18.91
N ASP A 426 17.42 -9.02 -20.02
CA ASP A 426 18.82 -8.75 -20.36
C ASP A 426 19.31 -7.52 -19.59
N LEU A 427 19.75 -7.75 -18.34
CA LEU A 427 20.17 -6.67 -17.44
C LEU A 427 21.35 -5.87 -18.00
N ASP A 428 22.30 -6.52 -18.67
CA ASP A 428 23.47 -5.86 -19.24
C ASP A 428 23.04 -4.81 -20.28
N GLU A 429 22.15 -5.18 -21.20
CA GLU A 429 21.67 -4.25 -22.22
C GLU A 429 20.82 -3.13 -21.60
N ILE A 430 19.98 -3.44 -20.58
CA ILE A 430 19.20 -2.43 -19.83
C ILE A 430 20.11 -1.38 -19.17
N LEU A 431 21.20 -1.81 -18.53
CA LEU A 431 22.15 -0.94 -17.85
C LEU A 431 22.99 -0.14 -18.85
N LYS A 432 23.46 -0.78 -19.93
CA LYS A 432 24.22 -0.15 -21.02
C LYS A 432 23.41 0.96 -21.72
N LEU A 433 22.13 0.73 -21.96
CA LEU A 433 21.22 1.70 -22.57
C LEU A 433 20.66 2.72 -21.56
N GLN A 434 20.99 2.58 -20.28
CA GLN A 434 20.53 3.42 -19.18
C GLN A 434 19.01 3.59 -19.20
N LEU A 435 18.27 2.48 -19.24
CA LEU A 435 16.81 2.48 -19.34
C LEU A 435 16.11 2.64 -18.00
N ILE A 436 16.85 2.49 -16.91
CA ILE A 436 16.38 2.65 -15.54
C ILE A 436 17.34 3.57 -14.78
N SER A 437 16.88 4.15 -13.66
CA SER A 437 17.74 4.92 -12.76
C SER A 437 17.93 4.27 -11.40
N HIS A 438 17.07 3.29 -11.07
CA HIS A 438 17.15 2.54 -9.83
C HIS A 438 16.98 1.05 -10.12
N LEU A 439 17.78 0.24 -9.43
CA LEU A 439 17.63 -1.21 -9.39
C LEU A 439 17.22 -1.61 -7.98
N ILE A 440 16.15 -2.38 -7.87
CA ILE A 440 15.70 -2.95 -6.60
C ILE A 440 15.87 -4.47 -6.67
N ILE A 441 16.71 -5.03 -5.82
CA ILE A 441 16.85 -6.48 -5.68
C ILE A 441 16.19 -6.94 -4.40
N GLY A 442 15.53 -8.09 -4.43
CA GLY A 442 14.98 -8.71 -3.24
C GLY A 442 14.48 -10.11 -3.48
N GLU A 443 14.27 -10.85 -2.40
CA GLU A 443 13.71 -12.20 -2.47
C GLU A 443 12.34 -12.25 -1.84
N ALA A 444 11.47 -13.15 -2.31
CA ALA A 444 10.14 -13.30 -1.73
C ALA A 444 10.15 -13.88 -0.30
N LYS A 445 11.25 -14.54 0.13
CA LYS A 445 11.25 -15.38 1.34
C LYS A 445 12.50 -15.33 2.21
N GLU A 446 13.68 -15.01 1.70
CA GLU A 446 14.93 -15.10 2.48
C GLU A 446 15.75 -13.79 2.46
N SER A 447 16.77 -13.73 3.30
CA SER A 447 17.76 -12.66 3.28
C SER A 447 18.61 -12.74 2.03
N ILE A 448 18.85 -11.60 1.37
CA ILE A 448 19.68 -11.53 0.17
C ILE A 448 21.13 -11.92 0.50
N PRO A 449 21.76 -12.85 -0.24
CA PRO A 449 23.17 -13.21 -0.04
C PRO A 449 24.10 -11.99 -0.14
N ALA A 450 25.07 -11.88 0.78
CA ALA A 450 25.94 -10.70 0.90
C ALA A 450 26.89 -10.52 -0.31
N ASP A 451 27.34 -11.62 -0.89
CA ASP A 451 28.11 -11.66 -2.13
C ASP A 451 27.31 -11.12 -3.32
N LEU A 452 26.02 -11.45 -3.38
CA LEU A 452 25.13 -10.92 -4.40
C LEU A 452 24.84 -9.43 -4.21
N VAL A 453 24.63 -8.97 -2.97
CA VAL A 453 24.53 -7.53 -2.65
C VAL A 453 25.79 -6.80 -3.09
N LYS A 454 26.97 -7.35 -2.82
CA LYS A 454 28.25 -6.78 -3.26
C LYS A 454 28.34 -6.73 -4.78
N PHE A 455 28.02 -7.83 -5.46
CA PHE A 455 28.03 -7.91 -6.93
C PHE A 455 27.15 -6.81 -7.55
N TYR A 456 25.89 -6.71 -7.14
CA TYR A 456 25.00 -5.67 -7.66
C TYR A 456 25.47 -4.27 -7.28
N GLY A 457 26.06 -4.09 -6.09
CA GLY A 457 26.63 -2.82 -5.66
C GLY A 457 27.78 -2.35 -6.56
N ASP A 458 28.66 -3.28 -6.94
CA ASP A 458 29.75 -3.01 -7.88
C ASP A 458 29.18 -2.71 -9.29
N LEU A 459 28.24 -3.54 -9.78
CA LEU A 459 27.60 -3.39 -11.08
C LEU A 459 26.86 -2.04 -11.24
N VAL A 460 25.99 -1.67 -10.29
CA VAL A 460 25.23 -0.41 -10.43
C VAL A 460 26.13 0.83 -10.37
N LYS A 461 27.27 0.73 -9.69
CA LYS A 461 28.23 1.83 -9.56
C LYS A 461 28.90 2.15 -10.90
N GLU A 462 29.14 1.14 -11.73
CA GLU A 462 29.69 1.30 -13.09
C GLU A 462 28.72 2.06 -14.01
N HIS A 463 27.42 1.97 -13.74
CA HIS A 463 26.35 2.55 -14.58
C HIS A 463 25.66 3.78 -13.99
N ASP A 464 26.12 4.31 -12.85
CA ASP A 464 25.49 5.43 -12.12
C ASP A 464 24.00 5.15 -11.76
N ILE A 465 23.73 3.91 -11.34
CA ILE A 465 22.40 3.45 -10.95
C ILE A 465 22.31 3.37 -9.42
N LYS A 466 21.17 3.73 -8.85
CA LYS A 466 20.91 3.56 -7.41
C LYS A 466 20.44 2.15 -7.11
N LEU A 467 21.17 1.43 -6.26
CA LEU A 467 20.74 0.12 -5.74
C LEU A 467 19.88 0.29 -4.48
N LEU A 468 18.76 -0.42 -4.45
CA LEU A 468 17.90 -0.56 -3.29
C LEU A 468 17.73 -2.05 -2.96
N LEU A 469 17.71 -2.36 -1.66
CA LEU A 469 17.46 -3.70 -1.18
C LEU A 469 16.02 -3.79 -0.68
N CYS A 470 15.28 -4.77 -1.18
CA CYS A 470 13.90 -5.01 -0.78
C CYS A 470 13.85 -6.14 0.24
N TYR A 471 13.39 -5.81 1.44
CA TYR A 471 13.15 -6.77 2.51
C TYR A 471 11.66 -7.05 2.61
N PHE A 472 11.30 -8.33 2.62
CA PHE A 472 9.96 -8.74 3.03
C PHE A 472 9.94 -8.86 4.53
N VAL A 473 9.09 -8.06 5.17
CA VAL A 473 8.73 -8.28 6.57
C VAL A 473 7.71 -9.41 6.56
N HIS A 474 8.18 -10.66 6.61
CA HIS A 474 7.32 -11.74 7.08
C HIS A 474 6.99 -11.40 8.51
N GLY A 475 5.70 -11.29 8.82
CA GLY A 475 5.25 -11.13 10.19
C GLY A 475 5.54 -12.42 10.96
N GLU A 476 6.80 -12.67 11.29
CA GLU A 476 7.06 -13.09 12.65
C GLU A 476 6.65 -11.87 13.49
N PRO A 477 5.70 -12.02 14.44
CA PRO A 477 5.32 -10.91 15.29
C PRO A 477 6.61 -10.31 15.87
N LEU A 478 6.74 -8.98 15.83
CA LEU A 478 7.82 -8.29 16.52
C LEU A 478 7.94 -8.94 17.91
N PRO A 479 9.13 -9.45 18.32
CA PRO A 479 9.26 -9.96 19.67
C PRO A 479 8.77 -8.85 20.59
N GLY A 480 7.73 -9.17 21.37
CA GLY A 480 7.22 -8.25 22.37
C GLY A 480 8.40 -7.77 23.22
N PRO A 481 8.36 -6.54 23.76
CA PRO A 481 9.45 -6.05 24.60
C PRO A 481 9.70 -7.09 25.70
N GLU A 482 10.87 -7.73 25.63
CA GLU A 482 11.26 -8.76 26.60
C GLU A 482 11.24 -8.13 28.00
N HIS A 483 10.57 -8.83 28.91
CA HIS A 483 10.51 -8.51 30.33
C HIS A 483 11.82 -8.82 31.05
#